data_AF-A0A969HEV3-F1
#
_entry.id   AF-A0A969HEV3-F1
#
_cell.length_a   1.000
_cell.length_b   1.000
_cell.length_c   1.000
_cell.angle_alpha   90.00
_cell.angle_beta   90.00
_cell.angle_gamma   90.00
#
_symmetry.space_group_name_H-M   'P 1'
#
loop_
_entity.id
_entity.type
_entity.pdbx_description
1 polymer ?
#
loop_
_entity_poly.entity_id
_entity_poly.type
_entity_poly.pdbx_seq_one_letter_code
_entity_poly.pdbx_strand_id
1 'polypeptide(L)'
;MPPTLSTGRYELAVMLHTSSDPAGEAFSLGEVDVTSPPHQFDLPASASTPTVPAQLEPGITLAGYETELTPQGLKLTLYWQAETPFTTRYKIFAQLLSPDNTLLAQSDSFPAGGQRPTTGWLPDEIIADAHTLTFSTPPPPGKYRLIAGLYDPLTGQRLPLVNEQGDAIAVTEITLR
;
A
#
# COMPACT_ATOMS: atom_id res chain seq x y z
N MET A 1 16.60 2.84 4.33
CA MET A 1 17.38 1.59 4.33
C MET A 1 17.12 0.85 3.03
N PRO A 2 18.09 0.10 2.49
CA PRO A 2 17.87 -0.75 1.33
C PRO A 2 16.73 -1.74 1.59
N PRO A 3 15.83 -1.98 0.63
CA PRO A 3 14.71 -2.91 0.81
C PRO A 3 15.16 -4.38 0.92
N THR A 4 16.38 -4.70 0.49
CA THR A 4 16.95 -6.06 0.55
C THR A 4 17.69 -6.35 1.87
N LEU A 5 17.64 -5.44 2.84
CA LEU A 5 18.38 -5.64 4.09
C LEU A 5 17.63 -6.67 4.97
N SER A 6 18.26 -7.83 5.19
CA SER A 6 17.69 -8.89 6.03
C SER A 6 17.62 -8.46 7.49
N THR A 7 16.64 -8.99 8.22
CA THR A 7 16.62 -8.89 9.70
C THR A 7 17.93 -9.41 10.26
N GLY A 8 18.57 -8.63 11.13
CA GLY A 8 19.84 -8.99 11.70
C GLY A 8 20.51 -7.83 12.41
N ARG A 9 21.66 -8.12 13.01
CA ARG A 9 22.50 -7.14 13.68
C ARG A 9 23.57 -6.65 12.72
N TYR A 10 23.62 -5.34 12.53
CA TYR A 10 24.55 -4.69 11.61
C TYR A 10 25.49 -3.77 12.38
N GLU A 11 26.73 -3.66 11.90
CA GLU A 11 27.63 -2.60 12.34
C GLU A 11 27.31 -1.33 11.54
N LEU A 12 26.93 -0.27 12.25
CA LEU A 12 26.78 1.05 11.67
C LEU A 12 28.15 1.73 11.65
N ALA A 13 28.65 2.09 10.47
CA ALA A 13 29.89 2.83 10.32
C ALA A 13 29.67 4.09 9.48
N VAL A 14 30.44 5.14 9.76
CA VAL A 14 30.55 6.34 8.92
C VAL A 14 31.93 6.41 8.30
N MET A 15 31.99 6.81 7.03
CA MET A 15 33.24 6.92 6.28
C MET A 15 33.47 8.38 5.93
N LEU A 16 34.64 8.90 6.30
CA LEU A 16 35.05 10.27 5.97
C LEU A 16 36.00 10.22 4.77
N HIS A 17 35.58 10.84 3.67
CA HIS A 17 36.39 10.96 2.46
C HIS A 17 37.01 12.35 2.36
N THR A 18 38.21 12.43 1.80
CA THR A 18 38.82 13.72 1.42
C THR A 18 38.92 13.80 -0.10
N SER A 19 39.05 14.99 -0.66
CA SER A 19 39.23 15.16 -2.11
C SER A 19 40.47 14.43 -2.65
N SER A 20 41.46 14.16 -1.80
CA SER A 20 42.68 13.39 -2.13
C SER A 20 42.59 11.89 -1.82
N ASP A 21 41.62 11.46 -1.01
CA ASP A 21 41.38 10.06 -0.66
C ASP A 21 39.88 9.76 -0.69
N PRO A 22 39.38 9.28 -1.84
CA PRO A 22 37.98 8.93 -2.02
C PRO A 22 37.62 7.59 -1.37
N ALA A 23 38.58 6.82 -0.84
CA ALA A 23 38.28 5.59 -0.10
C ALA A 23 37.95 5.89 1.37
N GLY A 24 38.65 6.82 2.01
CA GLY A 24 38.37 7.25 3.39
C GLY A 24 38.57 6.16 4.46
N GLU A 25 38.51 6.54 5.73
CA GLU A 25 38.54 5.60 6.86
C GLU A 25 37.13 5.42 7.44
N ALA A 26 36.73 4.17 7.68
CA ALA A 26 35.45 3.84 8.30
C ALA A 26 35.58 3.88 9.83
N PHE A 27 34.77 4.71 10.47
CA PHE A 27 34.61 4.75 11.92
C PHE A 27 33.32 4.03 12.31
N SER A 28 33.46 2.96 13.09
CA SER A 28 32.33 2.26 13.68
C SER A 28 31.62 3.15 14.70
N LEU A 29 30.31 3.28 14.53
CA LEU A 29 29.41 3.98 15.45
C LEU A 29 28.70 3.04 16.43
N GLY A 30 28.78 1.72 16.19
CA GLY A 30 28.18 0.69 17.04
C GLY A 30 27.27 -0.27 16.28
N GLU A 31 26.61 -1.16 17.02
CA GLU A 31 25.69 -2.15 16.46
C GLU A 31 24.25 -1.62 16.42
N VAL A 32 23.52 -1.94 15.35
CA VAL A 32 22.08 -1.70 15.21
C VAL A 32 21.37 -3.02 14.89
N ASP A 33 20.29 -3.30 15.61
CA ASP A 33 19.39 -4.40 15.27
C ASP A 33 18.39 -3.88 14.23
N VAL A 34 18.41 -4.46 13.03
CA VAL A 34 17.44 -4.17 11.97
C VAL A 34 16.40 -5.26 11.95
N THR A 35 15.13 -4.87 12.02
CA THR A 35 13.99 -5.77 11.87
C THR A 35 13.26 -5.45 10.56
N SER A 36 13.28 -6.41 9.65
CA SER A 36 12.49 -6.41 8.41
C SER A 36 11.34 -7.40 8.57
N PRO A 37 10.08 -6.99 8.35
CA PRO A 37 8.96 -7.93 8.31
C PRO A 37 9.23 -9.02 7.26
N PRO A 38 8.76 -10.26 7.48
CA PRO A 38 8.89 -11.30 6.46
C PRO A 38 8.24 -10.83 5.15
N HIS A 39 8.95 -11.02 4.04
CA HIS A 39 8.43 -10.76 2.71
C HIS A 39 7.50 -11.91 2.31
N GLN A 40 6.31 -11.58 1.86
CA GLN A 40 5.32 -12.55 1.40
C GLN A 40 5.15 -12.37 -0.12
N PHE A 41 5.15 -13.47 -0.87
CA PHE A 41 5.00 -13.44 -2.33
C PHE A 41 3.73 -14.17 -2.80
N ASP A 42 3.15 -14.98 -1.92
CA ASP A 42 1.91 -15.69 -2.20
C ASP A 42 0.71 -14.93 -1.65
N LEU A 43 -0.29 -14.70 -2.51
CA LEU A 43 -1.57 -14.15 -2.07
C LEU A 43 -2.27 -15.13 -1.12
N PRO A 44 -2.84 -14.68 0.02
CA PRO A 44 -3.60 -15.55 0.90
C PRO A 44 -4.75 -16.25 0.17
N ALA A 45 -4.95 -17.55 0.45
CA ALA A 45 -6.02 -18.33 -0.18
C ALA A 45 -7.44 -17.83 0.16
N SER A 46 -7.58 -17.05 1.23
CA SER A 46 -8.82 -16.39 1.64
C SER A 46 -9.14 -15.11 0.85
N ALA A 47 -8.15 -14.55 0.13
CA ALA A 47 -8.32 -13.32 -0.61
C ALA A 47 -9.21 -13.53 -1.84
N SER A 48 -10.11 -12.57 -2.06
CA SER A 48 -10.90 -12.47 -3.28
C SER A 48 -10.14 -11.68 -4.34
N THR A 49 -10.40 -11.94 -5.61
CA THR A 49 -9.85 -11.14 -6.72
C THR A 49 -10.75 -9.94 -7.01
N PRO A 50 -10.18 -8.77 -7.36
CA PRO A 50 -10.96 -7.61 -7.78
C PRO A 50 -11.90 -7.93 -8.93
N THR A 51 -12.99 -7.15 -9.04
CA THR A 51 -14.01 -7.33 -10.08
C THR A 51 -13.43 -7.20 -11.48
N VAL A 52 -12.44 -6.32 -11.65
CA VAL A 52 -11.70 -6.13 -12.89
C VAL A 52 -10.21 -6.23 -12.55
N PRO A 53 -9.43 -7.06 -13.28
CA PRO A 53 -7.98 -7.01 -13.17
C PRO A 53 -7.51 -5.59 -13.48
N ALA A 54 -6.90 -4.93 -12.50
CA ALA A 54 -6.55 -3.53 -12.64
C ALA A 54 -5.13 -3.29 -12.12
N GLN A 55 -4.35 -2.67 -13.00
CA GLN A 55 -2.97 -2.27 -12.78
C GLN A 55 -2.92 -0.75 -12.87
N LEU A 56 -2.13 -0.15 -12.00
CA LEU A 56 -1.80 1.27 -11.97
C LEU A 56 -0.38 1.47 -12.46
N GLU A 57 -0.16 2.53 -13.23
CA GLU A 57 1.20 2.93 -13.62
C GLU A 57 2.02 3.35 -12.39
N PRO A 58 3.33 3.03 -12.31
CA PRO A 58 4.16 2.37 -13.31
C PRO A 58 4.36 0.86 -13.08
N GLY A 59 3.33 0.13 -12.62
CA GLY A 59 3.40 -1.32 -12.37
C GLY A 59 3.02 -1.70 -10.94
N ILE A 60 1.87 -1.21 -10.46
CA ILE A 60 1.26 -1.62 -9.20
C ILE A 60 -0.04 -2.36 -9.50
N THR A 61 -0.16 -3.57 -8.99
CA THR A 61 -1.35 -4.41 -9.16
C THR A 61 -2.07 -4.56 -7.81
N LEU A 62 -3.40 -4.44 -7.83
CA LEU A 62 -4.21 -4.91 -6.71
C LEU A 62 -4.45 -6.41 -6.89
N ALA A 63 -3.63 -7.23 -6.24
CA ALA A 63 -3.64 -8.69 -6.39
C ALA A 63 -4.87 -9.34 -5.76
N GLY A 64 -5.40 -8.76 -4.68
CA GLY A 64 -6.57 -9.29 -3.99
C GLY A 64 -7.11 -8.36 -2.91
N TYR A 65 -8.21 -8.78 -2.29
CA TYR A 65 -8.79 -8.09 -1.15
C TYR A 65 -9.55 -9.04 -0.22
N GLU A 66 -9.74 -8.61 1.02
CA GLU A 66 -10.68 -9.20 1.98
C GLU A 66 -11.56 -8.10 2.58
N THR A 67 -12.83 -8.41 2.84
CA THR A 67 -13.80 -7.46 3.41
C THR A 67 -14.62 -8.11 4.51
N GLU A 68 -14.78 -7.40 5.61
CA GLU A 68 -15.67 -7.77 6.72
C GLU A 68 -16.57 -6.58 7.06
N LEU A 69 -17.88 -6.72 6.86
CA LEU A 69 -18.84 -5.71 7.26
C LEU A 69 -19.08 -5.79 8.77
N THR A 70 -19.04 -4.64 9.43
CA THR A 70 -19.28 -4.48 10.87
C THR A 70 -20.40 -3.48 11.11
N PRO A 71 -21.01 -3.43 12.32
CA PRO A 71 -22.00 -2.42 12.64
C PRO A 71 -21.50 -0.97 12.53
N GLN A 72 -20.17 -0.76 12.66
CA GLN A 72 -19.54 0.57 12.65
C GLN A 72 -18.95 0.95 11.28
N GLY A 73 -18.90 0.03 10.32
CA GLY A 73 -18.18 0.26 9.07
C GLY A 73 -17.75 -0.99 8.34
N LEU A 74 -16.77 -0.84 7.46
CA LEU A 74 -16.16 -1.92 6.70
C LEU A 74 -14.69 -2.06 7.11
N LYS A 75 -14.29 -3.25 7.53
CA LYS A 75 -12.87 -3.63 7.56
C LYS A 75 -12.49 -4.15 6.19
N LEU A 76 -11.35 -3.68 5.70
CA LEU A 76 -10.83 -3.98 4.38
C LEU A 76 -9.36 -4.32 4.51
N THR A 77 -8.93 -5.41 3.88
CA THR A 77 -7.51 -5.66 3.61
C THR A 77 -7.32 -5.63 2.11
N LEU A 78 -6.41 -4.79 1.63
CA LEU A 78 -5.98 -4.75 0.23
C LEU A 78 -4.63 -5.47 0.11
N TYR A 79 -4.46 -6.29 -0.92
CA TYR A 79 -3.20 -6.95 -1.21
C TYR A 79 -2.59 -6.35 -2.46
N TRP A 80 -1.54 -5.57 -2.28
CA TRP A 80 -0.85 -4.87 -3.35
C TRP A 80 0.39 -5.64 -3.79
N GLN A 81 0.70 -5.59 -5.07
CA GLN A 81 1.91 -6.16 -5.65
C GLN A 81 2.59 -5.11 -6.54
N ALA A 82 3.91 -5.00 -6.40
CA ALA A 82 4.75 -4.17 -7.27
C ALA A 82 5.45 -5.02 -8.32
N GLU A 83 5.49 -4.59 -9.56
CA GLU A 83 6.35 -5.21 -10.59
C GLU A 83 7.75 -4.60 -10.62
N THR A 84 7.88 -3.36 -10.16
CA THR A 84 9.15 -2.63 -10.12
C THR A 84 9.35 -1.91 -8.79
N PRO A 85 10.61 -1.63 -8.36
CA PRO A 85 10.86 -0.84 -7.17
C PRO A 85 10.40 0.61 -7.35
N PHE A 86 9.84 1.22 -6.30
CA PHE A 86 9.43 2.62 -6.31
C PHE A 86 10.45 3.53 -5.61
N THR A 87 10.62 4.74 -6.14
CA THR A 87 11.36 5.82 -5.47
C THR A 87 10.44 6.79 -4.72
N THR A 88 9.13 6.74 -5.01
CA THR A 88 8.11 7.61 -4.40
C THR A 88 7.38 6.86 -3.30
N ARG A 89 7.13 7.56 -2.19
CA ARG A 89 6.35 7.05 -1.05
C ARG A 89 4.88 7.42 -1.22
N TYR A 90 4.11 6.54 -1.86
CA TYR A 90 2.69 6.76 -2.13
C TYR A 90 1.82 6.54 -0.89
N LYS A 91 0.66 7.21 -0.85
CA LYS A 91 -0.46 6.87 0.04
C LYS A 91 -1.50 6.07 -0.73
N ILE A 92 -2.19 5.19 -0.02
CA ILE A 92 -3.31 4.42 -0.53
C ILE A 92 -4.60 5.04 0.00
N PHE A 93 -5.56 5.25 -0.89
CA PHE A 93 -6.93 5.59 -0.53
C PHE A 93 -7.83 4.39 -0.81
N ALA A 94 -8.84 4.22 0.05
CA ALA A 94 -9.97 3.33 -0.17
C ALA A 94 -11.25 4.12 0.11
N GLN A 95 -12.23 4.02 -0.79
CA GLN A 95 -13.47 4.78 -0.71
C GLN A 95 -14.66 3.88 -0.97
N LEU A 96 -15.67 3.97 -0.09
CA LEU A 96 -16.96 3.36 -0.27
C LEU A 96 -17.94 4.43 -0.76
N LEU A 97 -18.45 4.24 -1.98
CA LEU A 97 -19.31 5.19 -2.67
C LEU A 97 -20.73 4.66 -2.77
N SER A 98 -21.72 5.53 -2.61
CA SER A 98 -23.13 5.22 -2.82
C SER A 98 -23.47 5.07 -4.32
N PRO A 99 -24.68 4.58 -4.67
CA PRO A 99 -25.11 4.46 -6.08
C PRO A 99 -25.03 5.77 -6.89
N ASP A 100 -25.22 6.91 -6.22
CA ASP A 100 -25.12 8.26 -6.78
C ASP A 100 -23.69 8.82 -6.77
N ASN A 101 -22.68 8.00 -6.47
CA ASN A 101 -21.26 8.35 -6.34
C ASN A 101 -20.94 9.33 -5.20
N THR A 102 -21.80 9.42 -4.17
CA THR A 102 -21.50 10.18 -2.97
C THR A 102 -20.59 9.35 -2.05
N LEU A 103 -19.60 10.00 -1.44
CA LEU A 103 -18.68 9.35 -0.51
C LEU A 103 -19.40 8.99 0.79
N LEU A 104 -19.47 7.70 1.12
CA LEU A 104 -20.03 7.22 2.38
C LEU A 104 -18.96 7.10 3.47
N ALA A 105 -17.83 6.48 3.14
CA ALA A 105 -16.72 6.28 4.06
C ALA A 105 -15.41 6.15 3.28
N GLN A 106 -14.29 6.45 3.94
CA GLN A 106 -12.97 6.32 3.35
C GLN A 106 -11.89 5.98 4.37
N SER A 107 -10.77 5.49 3.85
CA SER A 107 -9.49 5.40 4.55
C SER A 107 -8.41 6.00 3.64
N ASP A 108 -7.48 6.75 4.23
CA ASP A 108 -6.37 7.38 3.52
C ASP A 108 -5.10 7.30 4.39
N SER A 109 -4.21 6.38 4.03
CA SER A 109 -3.06 6.02 4.86
C SER A 109 -1.84 5.64 4.03
N PHE A 110 -0.68 5.67 4.68
CA PHE A 110 0.48 4.97 4.14
C PHE A 110 0.28 3.45 4.28
N PRO A 111 0.82 2.64 3.35
CA PRO A 111 0.60 1.21 3.38
C PRO A 111 1.05 0.55 4.70
N ALA A 112 0.27 -0.41 5.15
CA ALA A 112 0.41 -1.13 6.42
C ALA A 112 0.57 -0.17 7.61
N GLY A 113 -0.24 0.90 7.65
CA GLY A 113 -0.16 1.93 8.69
C GLY A 113 1.17 2.69 8.72
N GLY A 114 1.89 2.73 7.59
CA GLY A 114 3.21 3.35 7.45
C GLY A 114 4.40 2.44 7.69
N GLN A 115 4.18 1.16 8.03
CA GLN A 115 5.25 0.19 8.29
C GLN A 115 5.84 -0.39 7.00
N ARG A 116 5.09 -0.34 5.88
CA ARG A 116 5.54 -0.84 4.58
C ARG A 116 5.46 0.28 3.53
N PRO A 117 6.29 1.33 3.60
CA PRO A 117 6.30 2.37 2.57
C PRO A 117 6.60 1.77 1.19
N THR A 118 6.00 2.30 0.13
CA THR A 118 6.16 1.78 -1.24
C THR A 118 7.61 1.75 -1.73
N THR A 119 8.46 2.63 -1.20
CA THR A 119 9.91 2.63 -1.48
C THR A 119 10.65 1.43 -0.91
N GLY A 120 10.01 0.67 -0.02
CA GLY A 120 10.53 -0.55 0.60
C GLY A 120 9.94 -1.83 0.02
N TRP A 121 9.08 -1.75 -1.01
CA TRP A 121 8.46 -2.92 -1.63
C TRP A 121 9.46 -3.58 -2.58
N LEU A 122 9.55 -4.91 -2.52
CA LEU A 122 10.29 -5.69 -3.50
C LEU A 122 9.40 -6.01 -4.71
N PRO A 123 9.98 -6.21 -5.90
CA PRO A 123 9.25 -6.79 -7.02
C PRO A 123 8.57 -8.11 -6.61
N ASP A 124 7.34 -8.29 -7.09
CA ASP A 124 6.43 -9.41 -6.85
C ASP A 124 5.99 -9.62 -5.39
N GLU A 125 6.45 -8.78 -4.45
CA GLU A 125 6.04 -8.87 -3.05
C GLU A 125 4.56 -8.48 -2.88
N ILE A 126 3.85 -9.29 -2.11
CA ILE A 126 2.48 -9.06 -1.65
C ILE A 126 2.50 -8.27 -0.35
N ILE A 127 1.91 -7.08 -0.40
CA ILE A 127 1.77 -6.17 0.75
C ILE A 127 0.33 -6.19 1.21
N ALA A 128 0.09 -6.75 2.39
CA ALA A 128 -1.19 -6.67 3.09
C ALA A 128 -1.36 -5.29 3.72
N ASP A 129 -2.39 -4.56 3.29
CA ASP A 129 -2.70 -3.21 3.76
C ASP A 129 -4.11 -3.16 4.37
N ALA A 130 -4.16 -3.05 5.70
CA ALA A 130 -5.41 -3.05 6.45
C ALA A 130 -5.97 -1.63 6.59
N HIS A 131 -7.24 -1.48 6.21
CA HIS A 131 -8.03 -0.26 6.27
C HIS A 131 -9.30 -0.46 7.09
N THR A 132 -9.75 0.62 7.72
CA THR A 132 -11.06 0.70 8.37
C THR A 132 -11.81 1.88 7.78
N LEU A 133 -12.96 1.61 7.18
CA LEU A 133 -13.86 2.60 6.61
C LEU A 133 -15.07 2.75 7.55
N THR A 134 -15.02 3.74 8.42
CA THR A 134 -16.05 3.98 9.44
C THR A 134 -17.23 4.75 8.86
N PHE A 135 -18.46 4.29 9.15
CA PHE A 135 -19.67 5.02 8.79
C PHE A 135 -19.92 6.16 9.78
N SER A 136 -20.04 7.39 9.30
CA SER A 136 -20.38 8.53 10.18
C SER A 136 -21.81 8.45 10.69
N THR A 137 -22.72 7.90 9.89
CA THR A 137 -24.11 7.57 10.26
C THR A 137 -24.50 6.26 9.60
N PRO A 138 -25.49 5.51 10.12
CA PRO A 138 -25.95 4.28 9.50
C PRO A 138 -26.40 4.53 8.06
N PRO A 139 -25.75 3.90 7.06
CA PRO A 139 -26.12 4.09 5.66
C PRO A 139 -27.46 3.41 5.34
N PRO A 140 -28.26 3.97 4.42
CA PRO A 140 -29.43 3.28 3.90
C PRO A 140 -29.05 1.93 3.25
N PRO A 141 -29.95 0.93 3.27
CA PRO A 141 -29.76 -0.30 2.51
C PRO A 141 -29.55 -0.02 1.03
N GLY A 142 -28.63 -0.74 0.40
CA GLY A 142 -28.27 -0.51 -1.00
C GLY A 142 -26.96 -1.16 -1.42
N LYS A 143 -26.60 -0.95 -2.68
CA LYS A 143 -25.33 -1.37 -3.25
C LYS A 143 -24.35 -0.21 -3.25
N TYR A 144 -23.18 -0.43 -2.68
CA TYR A 144 -22.12 0.56 -2.58
C TYR A 144 -20.89 0.06 -3.33
N ARG A 145 -20.22 0.95 -4.06
CA ARG A 145 -19.01 0.64 -4.80
C ARG A 145 -17.79 0.87 -3.92
N LEU A 146 -16.96 -0.14 -3.73
CA LEU A 146 -15.66 0.00 -3.11
C LEU A 146 -14.61 0.24 -4.18
N ILE A 147 -13.89 1.36 -4.07
CA ILE A 147 -12.77 1.70 -4.94
C ILE A 147 -11.50 1.94 -4.13
N ALA A 148 -10.34 1.76 -4.76
CA ALA A 148 -9.04 2.04 -4.14
C ALA A 148 -8.01 2.53 -5.16
N GLY A 149 -6.98 3.21 -4.70
CA GLY A 149 -5.90 3.67 -5.57
C GLY A 149 -4.74 4.27 -4.78
N LEU A 150 -3.71 4.70 -5.51
CA LEU A 150 -2.50 5.30 -4.93
C LEU A 150 -2.33 6.72 -5.42
N TYR A 151 -1.73 7.57 -4.60
CA TYR A 151 -1.36 8.92 -4.97
C TYR A 151 -0.08 9.38 -4.30
N ASP A 152 0.61 10.30 -4.96
CA ASP A 152 1.78 10.97 -4.39
C ASP A 152 1.29 12.03 -3.40
N PRO A 153 1.61 11.91 -2.10
CA PRO A 153 1.15 12.85 -1.09
C PRO A 153 1.76 14.25 -1.21
N LEU A 154 2.88 14.42 -1.94
CA LEU A 154 3.51 15.73 -2.14
C LEU A 154 2.82 16.53 -3.24
N THR A 155 2.39 15.87 -4.31
CA THR A 155 1.78 16.51 -5.48
C THR A 155 0.26 16.40 -5.50
N GLY A 156 -0.30 15.43 -4.76
CA GLY A 156 -1.71 15.05 -4.84
C GLY A 156 -2.07 14.25 -6.08
N GLN A 157 -1.10 13.94 -6.95
CA GLN A 157 -1.35 13.24 -8.19
C GLN A 157 -1.64 11.76 -7.94
N ARG A 158 -2.80 11.31 -8.40
CA ARG A 158 -3.19 9.89 -8.37
C ARG A 158 -2.53 9.12 -9.52
N LEU A 159 -2.23 7.86 -9.27
CA LEU A 159 -1.68 6.98 -10.29
C LEU A 159 -2.78 6.58 -11.29
N PRO A 160 -2.53 6.69 -12.61
CA PRO A 160 -3.51 6.32 -13.61
C PRO A 160 -3.59 4.79 -13.79
N LEU A 161 -4.74 4.31 -14.23
CA LEU A 161 -4.91 2.93 -14.71
C LEU A 161 -4.15 2.72 -16.04
N VAL A 162 -3.51 1.56 -16.20
CA VAL A 162 -2.66 1.24 -17.38
C VAL A 162 -3.47 1.16 -18.70
N ASN A 163 -4.69 0.59 -18.65
CA ASN A 163 -5.49 0.29 -19.85
C ASN A 163 -6.90 0.88 -19.82
N GLU A 164 -7.17 1.77 -18.85
CA GLU A 164 -8.49 2.36 -18.65
C GLU A 164 -8.37 3.83 -18.30
N GLN A 165 -9.45 4.59 -18.51
CA GLN A 165 -9.50 5.98 -18.08
C GLN A 165 -9.82 6.03 -16.59
N GLY A 166 -8.98 6.71 -15.80
CA GLY A 166 -9.21 6.92 -14.38
C GLY A 166 -7.98 6.66 -13.53
N ASP A 167 -8.16 6.77 -12.22
CA ASP A 167 -7.09 6.72 -11.23
C ASP A 167 -7.47 5.92 -9.97
N ALA A 168 -8.52 5.10 -10.09
CA ALA A 168 -9.05 4.27 -9.02
C ALA A 168 -9.52 2.93 -9.56
N ILE A 169 -9.10 1.86 -8.88
CA ILE A 169 -9.50 0.49 -9.14
C ILE A 169 -10.88 0.25 -8.54
N ALA A 170 -11.79 -0.35 -9.31
CA ALA A 170 -13.03 -0.92 -8.78
C ALA A 170 -12.73 -2.24 -8.07
N VAL A 171 -12.75 -2.23 -6.73
CA VAL A 171 -12.45 -3.43 -5.93
C VAL A 171 -13.63 -4.40 -6.00
N THR A 172 -14.79 -3.99 -5.51
CA THR A 172 -16.01 -4.81 -5.46
C THR A 172 -17.26 -3.98 -5.15
N GLU A 173 -18.44 -4.61 -5.19
CA GLU A 173 -19.68 -4.06 -4.65
C GLU A 173 -19.95 -4.60 -3.23
N ILE A 174 -20.30 -3.70 -2.31
CA ILE A 174 -20.74 -4.03 -0.95
C ILE A 174 -22.25 -3.83 -0.86
N THR A 175 -22.98 -4.86 -0.46
CA THR A 175 -24.42 -4.76 -0.21
C THR A 175 -24.69 -4.51 1.27
N LEU A 176 -25.31 -3.38 1.60
CA LEU A 176 -25.76 -3.04 2.94
C LEU A 176 -27.27 -3.33 3.04
N ARG A 177 -27.69 -3.94 4.16
CA ARG A 177 -29.06 -4.42 4.39
C ARG A 177 -29.68 -3.78 5.63
#